data_AF-A0A6B0RMW8-F1
#
_entry.id   AF-A0A6B0RMW8-F1
#
_cell.length_a   1.000
_cell.length_b   1.000
_cell.length_c   1.000
_cell.angle_alpha   90.00
_cell.angle_beta   90.00
_cell.angle_gamma   90.00
#
_symmetry.space_group_name_H-M   'P 1'
#
loop_
_entity.id
_entity.type
_entity.pdbx_description
1 polymer ?
#
loop_
_entity_poly.entity_id
_entity_poly.type
_entity_poly.pdbx_seq_one_letter_code
_entity_poly.pdbx_strand_id
1 'polypeptide(L)'
;MSANQVVENNLLASNQQNELEDLPKDYPLSTIEDEGDKDGERKHQKLLESINSLNGKDRQKLAEREEIERIHREVAFNKSSQILSKWDPVVLKNWQAERLVFPLSKPQSAFASIEHVVSGWKAGTTLKQEILNLLHKNKQPVTDPLLTPMEKASLKAMSLEEVKMRRAELQRTRALQSYYEARAQRKKRIKSKKYHRILKKGKAKQALKDFEKLQKVNPGAALEELEKLDKARMMERMSLKHQNSGKWAKSKAIMAKYDLEAHQAIQEQLARNKVLTHKVQAASESEEEEEGQEEE
;
A
#
# COMPACT_ATOMS: atom_id res chain seq x y z
N MET A 1 -24.30 17.52 -27.99
CA MET A 1 -24.87 18.11 -26.77
C MET A 1 -23.81 18.02 -25.69
N SER A 2 -23.24 19.16 -25.33
CA SER A 2 -21.93 19.28 -24.69
C SER A 2 -22.06 19.32 -23.17
N ALA A 3 -21.13 18.63 -22.48
CA ALA A 3 -21.06 18.51 -21.02
C ALA A 3 -20.95 19.84 -20.26
N ASN A 4 -20.80 20.96 -20.96
CA ASN A 4 -20.73 22.31 -20.39
C ASN A 4 -22.11 22.91 -20.04
N GLN A 5 -23.22 22.43 -20.64
CA GLN A 5 -24.56 22.93 -20.32
C GLN A 5 -25.11 22.41 -18.98
N VAL A 6 -24.58 21.29 -18.47
CA VAL A 6 -25.01 20.72 -17.18
C VAL A 6 -24.36 21.44 -15.99
N VAL A 7 -23.22 22.10 -16.20
CA VAL A 7 -22.49 22.80 -15.14
C VAL A 7 -23.03 24.21 -14.90
N GLU A 8 -23.47 24.91 -15.96
CA GLU A 8 -24.06 26.25 -15.83
C GLU A 8 -25.45 26.21 -15.17
N ASN A 9 -26.25 25.16 -15.39
CA ASN A 9 -27.57 25.03 -14.77
C ASN A 9 -27.53 24.74 -13.25
N ASN A 10 -26.39 24.26 -12.72
CA ASN A 10 -26.24 24.03 -11.27
C ASN A 10 -25.74 25.26 -10.50
N LEU A 11 -25.31 26.33 -11.18
CA LEU A 11 -24.85 27.57 -10.54
C LEU A 11 -25.94 28.64 -10.42
N LEU A 12 -27.06 28.49 -11.13
CA LEU A 12 -28.20 29.41 -11.12
C LEU A 12 -29.27 29.10 -10.05
N ALA A 13 -29.18 27.95 -9.38
CA ALA A 13 -30.19 27.50 -8.41
C ALA A 13 -29.92 27.88 -6.94
N SER A 14 -28.88 28.67 -6.65
CA SER A 14 -28.52 29.02 -5.25
C SER A 14 -28.50 30.52 -4.95
N ASN A 15 -28.87 31.36 -5.91
CA ASN A 15 -28.94 32.81 -5.75
C ASN A 15 -30.36 33.30 -6.02
N GLN A 16 -31.30 32.99 -5.14
CA GLN A 16 -32.56 33.71 -5.01
C GLN A 16 -33.17 33.32 -3.66
N GLN A 17 -33.73 34.32 -2.96
CA GLN A 17 -34.40 34.26 -1.65
C GLN A 17 -33.52 34.55 -0.42
N ASN A 18 -32.86 35.72 -0.46
CA ASN A 18 -32.86 36.62 0.69
C ASN A 18 -33.85 37.74 0.35
N GLU A 19 -35.13 37.59 0.71
CA GLU A 19 -36.07 38.71 0.76
C GLU A 19 -36.60 38.85 2.18
N LEU A 20 -36.35 40.03 2.70
CA LEU A 20 -36.87 40.60 3.93
C LEU A 20 -38.39 40.76 3.79
N GLU A 21 -39.16 40.15 4.69
CA GLU A 21 -40.55 40.54 4.93
C GLU A 21 -40.79 40.66 6.45
N ASP A 22 -40.71 41.91 6.90
CA ASP A 22 -41.55 42.62 7.84
C ASP A 22 -42.22 41.88 9.02
N LEU A 23 -41.80 42.31 10.21
CA LEU A 23 -42.49 42.13 11.49
C LEU A 23 -43.94 42.63 11.45
N PRO A 24 -44.92 41.84 11.89
CA PRO A 24 -46.20 42.37 12.34
C PRO A 24 -46.00 43.04 13.70
N LYS A 25 -45.90 44.36 13.69
CA LYS A 25 -46.32 45.18 14.82
C LYS A 25 -47.84 45.20 14.77
N ASP A 26 -48.47 44.58 15.75
CA ASP A 26 -49.68 45.04 16.42
C ASP A 26 -50.08 43.97 17.44
N TYR A 27 -50.21 44.35 18.71
CA TYR A 27 -51.40 44.13 19.56
C TYR A 27 -51.15 44.77 20.94
N PRO A 28 -52.21 45.28 21.58
CA PRO A 28 -52.18 46.43 22.45
C PRO A 28 -51.88 46.08 23.92
N LEU A 29 -51.52 47.14 24.62
CA LEU A 29 -51.37 47.25 26.05
C LEU A 29 -52.75 47.21 26.75
N SER A 30 -53.06 46.17 27.53
CA SER A 30 -54.00 46.14 28.68
C SER A 30 -54.15 44.68 29.13
N THR A 31 -54.26 44.28 30.39
CA THR A 31 -54.41 44.95 31.68
C THR A 31 -54.15 43.88 32.74
N ILE A 32 -53.65 44.34 33.88
CA ILE A 32 -53.65 43.65 35.16
C ILE A 32 -55.07 43.18 35.48
N GLU A 33 -55.25 41.87 35.65
CA GLU A 33 -56.14 41.34 36.68
C GLU A 33 -55.40 40.22 37.43
N ASP A 34 -55.56 40.32 38.73
CA ASP A 34 -54.80 39.77 39.83
C ASP A 34 -55.39 38.41 40.20
N GLU A 35 -54.69 37.31 39.93
CA GLU A 35 -54.93 36.04 40.61
C GLU A 35 -53.55 35.41 40.89
N GLY A 36 -53.19 35.39 42.17
CA GLY A 36 -51.89 34.97 42.65
C GLY A 36 -51.69 33.46 42.50
N ASP A 37 -51.06 33.05 41.40
CA ASP A 37 -50.72 31.65 41.18
C ASP A 37 -49.21 31.42 41.09
N LYS A 38 -48.70 30.63 42.04
CA LYS A 38 -47.34 30.08 42.16
C LYS A 38 -46.85 29.33 40.90
N ASP A 39 -47.67 29.23 39.86
CA ASP A 39 -47.38 28.60 38.58
C ASP A 39 -46.66 29.52 37.58
N GLY A 40 -46.75 30.86 37.74
CA GLY A 40 -45.97 31.81 36.94
C GLY A 40 -44.47 31.71 37.20
N GLU A 41 -44.09 31.61 38.48
CA GLU A 41 -42.70 31.41 38.91
C GLU A 41 -42.14 30.07 38.41
N ARG A 42 -42.94 29.00 38.45
CA ARG A 42 -42.56 27.69 37.92
C ARG A 42 -42.34 27.70 36.41
N LYS A 43 -43.19 28.42 35.66
CA LYS A 43 -43.01 28.61 34.20
C LYS A 43 -41.75 29.40 33.90
N HIS A 44 -41.48 30.46 34.68
CA HIS A 44 -40.26 31.25 34.57
C HIS A 44 -38.99 30.43 34.86
N GLN A 45 -38.99 29.64 35.94
CA GLN A 45 -37.88 28.75 36.29
C GLN A 45 -37.61 27.69 35.21
N LYS A 46 -38.66 27.09 34.64
CA LYS A 46 -38.52 26.15 33.51
C LYS A 46 -37.95 26.82 32.26
N LEU A 47 -38.29 28.09 32.01
CA LEU A 47 -37.76 28.87 30.89
C LEU A 47 -36.26 29.18 31.09
N LEU A 48 -35.86 29.49 32.32
CA LEU A 48 -34.45 29.68 32.67
C LEU A 48 -33.65 28.37 32.56
N GLU A 49 -34.20 27.22 32.98
CA GLU A 49 -33.57 25.92 32.78
C GLU A 49 -33.43 25.54 31.30
N SER A 50 -34.44 25.85 30.48
CA SER A 50 -34.36 25.62 29.03
C SER A 50 -33.35 26.55 28.35
N ILE A 51 -33.24 27.82 28.74
CA ILE A 51 -32.17 28.71 28.28
C ILE A 51 -30.79 28.21 28.73
N ASN A 52 -30.65 27.78 29.98
CA ASN A 52 -29.38 27.30 30.52
C ASN A 52 -28.93 25.97 29.91
N SER A 53 -29.87 25.08 29.56
CA SER A 53 -29.58 23.84 28.83
C SER A 53 -29.26 24.07 27.34
N LEU A 54 -29.83 25.11 26.71
CA LEU A 54 -29.44 25.57 25.38
C LEU A 54 -28.06 26.25 25.37
N ASN A 55 -27.66 26.85 26.49
CA ASN A 55 -26.31 27.36 26.77
C ASN A 55 -25.35 26.24 27.18
N GLY A 56 -25.41 25.10 26.48
CA GLY A 56 -24.44 24.02 26.59
C GLY A 56 -23.01 24.56 26.44
N LYS A 57 -22.14 24.06 27.32
CA LYS A 57 -20.73 24.44 27.49
C LYS A 57 -20.03 24.65 26.15
N ASP A 58 -19.27 25.76 26.07
CA ASP A 58 -18.31 26.13 25.01
C ASP A 58 -18.76 27.17 23.98
N ARG A 59 -19.66 28.10 24.33
CA ARG A 59 -19.65 29.42 23.69
C ARG A 59 -18.44 30.20 24.20
N GLN A 60 -17.30 30.03 23.55
CA GLN A 60 -16.18 30.96 23.72
C GLN A 60 -16.70 32.39 23.51
N LYS A 61 -16.26 33.33 24.35
CA LYS A 61 -16.59 34.76 24.19
C LYS A 61 -16.34 35.12 22.72
N LEU A 62 -17.31 35.81 22.09
CA LEU A 62 -17.14 36.29 20.72
C LEU A 62 -15.80 37.02 20.65
N ALA A 63 -14.86 36.41 19.91
CA ALA A 63 -13.51 36.90 19.79
C ALA A 63 -13.54 38.34 19.25
N GLU A 64 -12.51 39.12 19.57
CA GLU A 64 -12.41 40.49 19.06
C GLU A 64 -12.47 40.47 17.53
N ARG A 65 -13.06 41.50 16.89
CA ARG A 65 -13.25 41.50 15.43
C ARG A 65 -11.94 41.21 14.68
N GLU A 66 -10.82 41.71 15.19
CA GLU A 66 -9.48 41.45 14.65
C GLU A 66 -9.03 39.99 14.76
N GLU A 67 -9.38 39.31 15.84
CA GLU A 67 -9.10 37.89 16.05
C GLU A 67 -9.94 37.03 15.10
N ILE A 68 -11.20 37.38 14.91
CA ILE A 68 -12.10 36.73 13.94
C ILE A 68 -11.55 36.88 12.52
N GLU A 69 -11.12 38.09 12.14
CA GLU A 69 -10.49 38.35 10.85
C GLU A 69 -9.16 37.60 10.66
N ARG A 70 -8.36 37.44 11.73
CA ARG A 70 -7.14 36.63 11.71
C ARG A 70 -7.47 35.16 11.45
N ILE A 71 -8.44 34.61 12.19
CA ILE A 71 -8.92 33.23 12.02
C ILE A 71 -9.45 33.01 10.60
N HIS A 72 -10.25 33.95 10.07
CA HIS A 72 -10.74 33.85 8.70
C HIS A 72 -9.62 33.85 7.66
N ARG A 73 -8.57 34.67 7.85
CA ARG A 73 -7.39 34.67 6.97
C ARG A 73 -6.62 33.35 7.05
N GLU A 74 -6.43 32.78 8.24
CA GLU A 74 -5.78 31.48 8.41
C GLU A 74 -6.56 30.36 7.72
N VAL A 75 -7.88 30.34 7.90
CA VAL A 75 -8.77 29.37 7.23
C VAL A 75 -8.71 29.55 5.71
N ALA A 76 -8.73 30.78 5.22
CA ALA A 76 -8.61 31.07 3.79
C ALA A 76 -7.24 30.65 3.23
N PHE A 77 -6.16 30.90 3.96
CA PHE A 77 -4.81 30.47 3.61
C PHE A 77 -4.68 28.95 3.53
N ASN A 78 -5.24 28.23 4.51
CA ASN A 78 -5.22 26.77 4.50
C ASN A 78 -5.97 26.21 3.29
N LYS A 79 -7.11 26.80 2.94
CA LYS A 79 -7.87 26.42 1.74
C LYS A 79 -7.10 26.72 0.45
N SER A 80 -6.47 27.89 0.35
CA SER A 80 -5.69 28.26 -0.85
C SER A 80 -4.43 27.39 -0.98
N SER A 81 -3.74 27.11 0.13
CA SER A 81 -2.59 26.19 0.18
C SER A 81 -2.96 24.78 -0.30
N GLN A 82 -4.09 24.24 0.12
CA GLN A 82 -4.60 22.95 -0.38
C GLN A 82 -4.90 22.98 -1.89
N ILE A 83 -5.39 24.10 -2.42
CA ILE A 83 -5.62 24.25 -3.87
C ILE A 83 -4.29 24.33 -4.63
N LEU A 84 -3.32 25.08 -4.09
CA LEU A 84 -1.98 25.20 -4.67
C LEU A 84 -1.22 23.88 -4.67
N SER A 85 -1.39 23.05 -3.64
CA SER A 85 -0.73 21.73 -3.57
C SER A 85 -1.12 20.80 -4.72
N LYS A 86 -2.28 21.00 -5.36
CA LYS A 86 -2.67 20.26 -6.58
C LYS A 86 -1.69 20.49 -7.74
N TRP A 87 -0.95 21.59 -7.73
CA TRP A 87 0.03 21.96 -8.74
C TRP A 87 1.46 21.45 -8.44
N ASP A 88 1.74 21.00 -7.21
CA ASP A 88 3.02 20.40 -6.82
C ASP A 88 3.54 19.35 -7.82
N PRO A 89 2.74 18.36 -8.29
CA PRO A 89 3.24 17.38 -9.25
C PRO A 89 3.62 17.98 -10.61
N VAL A 90 2.93 19.03 -11.06
CA VAL A 90 3.24 19.72 -12.33
C VAL A 90 4.55 20.49 -12.20
N VAL A 91 4.74 21.18 -11.07
CA VAL A 91 5.97 21.91 -10.75
C VAL A 91 7.16 20.96 -10.65
N LEU A 92 7.03 19.86 -9.88
CA LEU A 92 8.07 18.84 -9.75
C LEU A 92 8.45 18.23 -11.10
N LYS A 93 7.46 17.92 -11.94
CA LYS A 93 7.70 17.41 -13.30
C LYS A 93 8.47 18.40 -14.15
N ASN A 94 8.15 19.69 -14.07
CA ASN A 94 8.87 20.74 -14.79
C ASN A 94 10.31 20.93 -14.29
N TRP A 95 10.55 20.80 -12.98
CA TRP A 95 11.91 20.84 -12.40
C TRP A 95 12.77 19.64 -12.77
N GLN A 96 12.16 18.46 -12.87
CA GLN A 96 12.86 17.24 -13.28
C GLN A 96 13.11 17.17 -14.79
N ALA A 97 12.49 18.05 -15.59
CA ALA A 97 12.66 18.06 -17.03
C ALA A 97 14.01 18.71 -17.42
N GLU A 98 14.84 17.98 -18.17
CA GLU A 98 16.13 18.47 -18.66
C GLU A 98 16.00 19.68 -19.61
N ARG A 99 14.92 19.73 -20.40
CA ARG A 99 14.62 20.84 -21.30
C ARG A 99 13.14 21.12 -21.35
N LEU A 100 12.77 22.35 -21.04
CA LEU A 100 11.43 22.89 -21.25
C LEU A 100 11.40 23.66 -22.57
N VAL A 101 10.41 23.37 -23.41
CA VAL A 101 10.19 24.07 -24.67
C VAL A 101 8.89 24.85 -24.56
N PHE A 102 8.98 26.17 -24.73
CA PHE A 102 7.85 27.08 -24.71
C PHE A 102 7.43 27.44 -26.13
N PRO A 103 6.12 27.61 -26.43
CA PRO A 103 4.99 27.62 -25.50
C PRO A 103 4.54 26.23 -25.01
N LEU A 104 4.23 26.09 -23.71
CA LEU A 104 3.83 24.81 -23.08
C LEU A 104 2.45 24.34 -23.54
N SER A 105 1.49 25.26 -23.63
CA SER A 105 0.18 24.99 -24.23
C SER A 105 0.32 25.15 -25.74
N LYS A 106 0.40 24.03 -26.46
CA LYS A 106 0.27 24.07 -27.91
C LYS A 106 -1.22 24.27 -28.22
N PRO A 107 -1.63 25.37 -28.89
CA PRO A 107 -2.99 25.44 -29.40
C PRO A 107 -3.21 24.19 -30.25
N GLN A 108 -4.34 23.50 -30.06
CA GLN A 108 -4.70 22.39 -30.94
C GLN A 108 -4.58 22.92 -32.37
N SER A 109 -3.79 22.25 -33.20
CA SER A 109 -3.55 22.74 -34.56
C SER A 109 -4.89 22.92 -35.26
N ALA A 110 -5.19 24.12 -35.73
CA ALA A 110 -6.42 24.40 -36.47
C ALA A 110 -6.50 23.56 -37.77
N PHE A 111 -5.36 23.04 -38.22
CA PHE A 111 -5.26 22.12 -39.34
C PHE A 111 -5.31 20.67 -38.83
N ALA A 112 -6.22 19.89 -39.41
CA ALA A 112 -6.20 18.45 -39.29
C ALA A 112 -4.95 17.89 -40.00
N SER A 113 -4.43 16.76 -39.49
CA SER A 113 -3.37 16.01 -40.19
C SER A 113 -3.75 15.80 -41.65
N ILE A 114 -2.77 15.91 -42.56
CA ILE A 114 -2.99 15.78 -44.01
C ILE A 114 -3.74 14.48 -44.33
N GLU A 115 -3.47 13.40 -43.58
CA GLU A 115 -4.17 12.11 -43.70
C GLU A 115 -5.68 12.23 -43.45
N HIS A 116 -6.07 12.99 -42.43
CA HIS A 116 -7.49 13.24 -42.12
C HIS A 116 -8.13 14.13 -43.18
N VAL A 117 -7.40 15.13 -43.71
CA VAL A 117 -7.88 16.00 -44.80
C VAL A 117 -8.08 15.21 -46.09
N VAL A 118 -7.13 14.35 -46.45
CA VAL A 118 -7.19 13.52 -47.66
C VAL A 118 -8.30 12.48 -47.57
N SER A 119 -8.46 11.82 -46.42
CA SER A 119 -9.54 10.83 -46.21
C SER A 119 -10.94 11.45 -46.23
N GLY A 120 -11.07 12.70 -45.79
CA GLY A 120 -12.34 13.43 -45.79
C GLY A 120 -12.66 14.15 -47.10
N TRP A 121 -11.73 14.18 -48.06
CA TRP A 121 -11.90 14.95 -49.29
C TRP A 121 -12.90 14.28 -50.24
N LYS A 122 -13.87 15.07 -50.71
CA LYS A 122 -14.91 14.65 -51.67
C LYS A 122 -14.97 15.65 -52.83
N ALA A 123 -15.24 15.15 -54.05
CA ALA A 123 -15.47 16.03 -55.19
C ALA A 123 -16.78 16.82 -55.02
N GLY A 124 -16.66 18.13 -54.85
CA GLY A 124 -17.80 19.03 -54.65
C GLY A 124 -18.56 19.42 -55.93
N THR A 125 -17.95 19.29 -57.11
CA THR A 125 -18.60 19.65 -58.39
C THR A 125 -19.03 18.42 -59.19
N THR A 126 -20.11 18.53 -59.96
CA THR A 126 -20.64 17.47 -60.82
C THR A 126 -19.58 16.93 -61.78
N LEU A 127 -18.85 17.82 -62.45
CA LEU A 127 -17.73 17.47 -63.33
C LEU A 127 -16.62 16.71 -62.60
N LYS A 128 -16.25 17.11 -61.38
CA LYS A 128 -15.21 16.40 -60.61
C LYS A 128 -15.70 15.03 -60.15
N GLN A 129 -16.99 14.88 -59.85
CA GLN A 129 -17.60 13.58 -59.53
C GLN A 129 -17.63 12.67 -60.76
N GLU A 130 -17.99 13.19 -61.93
CA GLU A 130 -17.95 12.45 -63.20
C GLU A 130 -16.53 11.99 -63.54
N ILE A 131 -15.53 12.86 -63.41
CA ILE A 131 -14.13 12.51 -63.60
C ILE A 131 -13.71 11.42 -62.61
N LEU A 132 -13.98 11.57 -61.30
CA LEU A 132 -13.67 10.52 -60.33
C LEU A 132 -14.39 9.20 -60.65
N ASN A 133 -15.65 9.26 -61.07
CA ASN A 133 -16.41 8.08 -61.48
C ASN A 133 -15.80 7.43 -62.71
N LEU A 134 -15.34 8.19 -63.70
CA LEU A 134 -14.65 7.69 -64.89
C LEU A 134 -13.30 7.05 -64.53
N LEU A 135 -12.54 7.65 -63.62
CA LEU A 135 -11.27 7.11 -63.13
C LEU A 135 -11.47 5.79 -62.36
N HIS A 136 -12.47 5.75 -61.47
CA HIS A 136 -12.85 4.53 -60.74
C HIS A 136 -13.35 3.42 -61.67
N LYS A 137 -14.16 3.75 -62.69
CA LYS A 137 -14.67 2.80 -63.70
C LYS A 137 -13.54 2.18 -64.53
N ASN A 138 -12.53 2.98 -64.90
CA ASN A 138 -11.35 2.49 -65.61
C ASN A 138 -10.36 1.75 -64.70
N LYS A 139 -10.69 1.56 -63.41
CA LYS A 139 -9.81 0.96 -62.38
C LYS A 139 -8.43 1.59 -62.33
N GLN A 140 -8.33 2.88 -62.71
CA GLN A 140 -7.07 3.58 -62.58
C GLN A 140 -6.79 3.75 -61.08
N PRO A 141 -5.59 3.38 -60.62
CA PRO A 141 -5.20 3.61 -59.24
C PRO A 141 -5.15 5.12 -59.01
N VAL A 142 -6.18 5.67 -58.36
CA VAL A 142 -6.25 7.11 -57.97
C VAL A 142 -5.09 7.50 -57.04
N THR A 143 -4.48 6.48 -56.42
CA THR A 143 -3.17 6.55 -55.80
C THR A 143 -2.41 5.31 -56.27
N ASP A 144 -1.42 5.49 -57.14
CA ASP A 144 -0.43 4.45 -57.34
C ASP A 144 0.26 4.21 -56.00
N PRO A 145 0.16 3.00 -55.42
CA PRO A 145 0.97 2.69 -54.26
C PRO A 145 2.43 2.79 -54.71
N LEU A 146 3.14 3.80 -54.20
CA LEU A 146 4.53 4.09 -54.57
C LEU A 146 5.46 2.86 -54.54
N LEU A 147 5.08 1.84 -53.76
CA LEU A 147 5.76 0.56 -53.68
C LEU A 147 4.87 -0.61 -54.10
N THR A 148 5.45 -1.53 -54.87
CA THR A 148 4.85 -2.81 -55.25
C THR A 148 4.58 -3.67 -54.02
N PRO A 149 3.60 -4.60 -54.05
CA PRO A 149 3.33 -5.50 -52.91
C PRO A 149 4.55 -6.35 -52.52
N MET A 150 5.45 -6.64 -53.46
CA MET A 150 6.74 -7.29 -53.22
C MET A 150 7.72 -6.38 -52.47
N GLU A 151 7.80 -5.10 -52.84
CA GLU A 151 8.59 -4.08 -52.13
C GLU A 151 8.02 -3.79 -50.75
N LYS A 152 6.69 -3.72 -50.60
CA LYS A 152 6.03 -3.63 -49.29
C LYS A 152 6.31 -4.86 -48.44
N ALA A 153 6.32 -6.05 -49.02
CA ALA A 153 6.70 -7.27 -48.32
C ALA A 153 8.19 -7.28 -47.94
N SER A 154 9.05 -6.67 -48.76
CA SER A 154 10.50 -6.55 -48.50
C SER A 154 10.83 -5.46 -47.47
N LEU A 155 10.09 -4.35 -47.44
CA LEU A 155 10.17 -3.36 -46.36
C LEU A 155 9.52 -3.88 -45.06
N LYS A 156 8.48 -4.71 -45.18
CA LYS A 156 7.81 -5.36 -44.04
C LYS A 156 8.58 -6.58 -43.53
N ALA A 157 9.40 -7.20 -44.38
CA ALA A 157 10.48 -8.08 -43.96
C ALA A 157 11.49 -7.19 -43.25
N MET A 158 11.29 -7.08 -41.94
CA MET A 158 11.99 -6.18 -41.02
C MET A 158 13.45 -5.97 -41.43
N SER A 159 13.88 -4.71 -41.51
CA SER A 159 15.28 -4.40 -41.78
C SER A 159 16.19 -5.07 -40.74
N LEU A 160 17.46 -5.32 -41.06
CA LEU A 160 18.41 -5.91 -40.10
C LEU A 160 18.49 -5.11 -38.79
N GLU A 161 18.27 -3.80 -38.87
CA GLU A 161 18.23 -2.89 -37.74
C GLU A 161 16.94 -3.06 -36.92
N GLU A 162 15.79 -3.19 -37.57
CA GLU A 162 14.50 -3.45 -36.91
C GLU A 162 14.47 -4.82 -36.23
N VAL A 163 15.06 -5.86 -36.83
CA VAL A 163 15.20 -7.19 -36.19
C VAL A 163 16.06 -7.10 -34.93
N LYS A 164 17.16 -6.35 -34.98
CA LYS A 164 18.02 -6.10 -33.80
C LYS A 164 17.25 -5.35 -32.71
N MET A 165 16.48 -4.33 -33.07
CA MET A 165 15.66 -3.55 -32.15
C MET A 165 14.58 -4.42 -31.49
N ARG A 166 13.84 -5.22 -32.27
CA ARG A 166 12.85 -6.16 -31.73
C ARG A 166 13.48 -7.20 -30.82
N ARG A 167 14.66 -7.72 -31.15
CA ARG A 167 15.38 -8.67 -30.30
C ARG A 167 15.78 -8.01 -28.97
N ALA A 168 16.28 -6.77 -29.00
CA ALA A 168 16.63 -6.02 -27.81
C ALA A 168 15.39 -5.72 -26.94
N GLU A 169 14.28 -5.33 -27.56
CA GLU A 169 13.00 -5.13 -26.87
C GLU A 169 12.49 -6.43 -26.22
N LEU A 170 12.55 -7.56 -26.94
CA LEU A 170 12.13 -8.86 -26.43
C LEU A 170 13.03 -9.33 -25.28
N GLN A 171 14.34 -9.07 -25.34
CA GLN A 171 15.25 -9.32 -24.22
C GLN A 171 14.90 -8.45 -23.00
N ARG A 172 14.62 -7.15 -23.21
CA ARG A 172 14.19 -6.24 -22.13
C ARG A 172 12.89 -6.71 -21.48
N THR A 173 11.88 -7.10 -22.27
CA THR A 173 10.59 -7.57 -21.73
C THR A 173 10.74 -8.89 -20.98
N ARG A 174 11.51 -9.85 -21.49
CA ARG A 174 11.84 -11.10 -20.78
C ARG A 174 12.54 -10.84 -19.45
N ALA A 175 13.51 -9.92 -19.43
CA ALA A 175 14.20 -9.55 -18.19
C ALA A 175 13.23 -8.91 -17.17
N LEU A 176 12.37 -7.99 -17.62
CA LEU A 176 11.36 -7.35 -16.75
C LEU A 176 10.36 -8.35 -16.19
N GLN A 177 9.87 -9.29 -17.01
CA GLN A 177 8.99 -10.38 -16.59
C GLN A 177 9.68 -11.25 -15.54
N SER A 178 10.92 -11.67 -15.79
CA SER A 178 11.72 -12.44 -14.83
C SER A 178 11.88 -11.73 -13.48
N TYR A 179 12.18 -10.43 -13.48
CA TYR A 179 12.28 -9.65 -12.23
C TYR A 179 10.94 -9.57 -11.49
N TYR A 180 9.84 -9.38 -12.23
CA TYR A 180 8.51 -9.36 -11.65
C TYR A 180 8.17 -10.70 -11.00
N GLU A 181 8.42 -11.81 -11.70
CA GLU A 181 8.24 -13.17 -11.20
C GLU A 181 9.10 -13.42 -9.94
N ALA A 182 10.39 -13.08 -9.98
CA ALA A 182 11.29 -13.23 -8.83
C ALA A 182 10.80 -12.41 -7.62
N ARG A 183 10.33 -11.18 -7.84
CA ARG A 183 9.75 -10.32 -6.80
C ARG A 183 8.45 -10.91 -6.25
N ALA A 184 7.60 -11.47 -7.11
CA ALA A 184 6.36 -12.14 -6.70
C ALA A 184 6.65 -13.39 -5.87
N GLN A 185 7.59 -14.24 -6.30
CA GLN A 185 8.03 -15.41 -5.55
C GLN A 185 8.63 -15.04 -4.20
N ARG A 186 9.45 -13.97 -4.14
CA ARG A 186 9.98 -13.44 -2.88
C ARG A 186 8.86 -12.97 -1.95
N LYS A 187 7.89 -12.21 -2.46
CA LYS A 187 6.71 -11.79 -1.68
C LYS A 187 5.89 -12.99 -1.18
N LYS A 188 5.67 -14.01 -2.01
CA LYS A 188 4.99 -15.27 -1.61
C LYS A 188 5.75 -15.98 -0.49
N ARG A 189 7.08 -16.14 -0.62
CA ARG A 189 7.95 -16.70 0.43
C ARG A 189 7.89 -15.89 1.73
N ILE A 190 7.95 -14.55 1.65
CA ILE A 190 7.83 -13.68 2.84
C ILE A 190 6.48 -13.86 3.51
N LYS A 191 5.38 -13.85 2.75
CA LYS A 191 4.02 -14.05 3.27
C LYS A 191 3.84 -15.44 3.91
N SER A 192 4.33 -16.50 3.26
CA SER A 192 4.32 -17.87 3.82
C SER A 192 5.14 -17.98 5.11
N LYS A 193 6.36 -17.41 5.14
CA LYS A 193 7.19 -17.37 6.35
C LYS A 193 6.50 -16.58 7.48
N LYS A 194 5.91 -15.43 7.17
CA LYS A 194 5.15 -14.61 8.13
C LYS A 194 3.95 -15.38 8.66
N TYR A 195 3.20 -16.04 7.78
CA TYR A 195 2.06 -16.90 8.13
C TYR A 195 2.50 -18.02 9.08
N HIS A 196 3.51 -18.81 8.72
CA HIS A 196 3.99 -19.90 9.59
C HIS A 196 4.56 -19.38 10.91
N ARG A 197 5.20 -18.20 10.94
CA ARG A 197 5.67 -17.59 12.19
C ARG A 197 4.50 -17.22 13.10
N ILE A 198 3.46 -16.62 12.55
CA ILE A 198 2.25 -16.25 13.30
C ILE A 198 1.51 -17.52 13.75
N LEU A 199 1.36 -18.51 12.87
CA LEU A 199 0.72 -19.79 13.18
C LEU A 199 1.45 -20.55 14.30
N LYS A 200 2.79 -20.62 14.24
CA LYS A 200 3.60 -21.21 15.33
C LYS A 200 3.42 -20.44 16.65
N LYS A 201 3.42 -19.10 16.61
CA LYS A 201 3.13 -18.27 17.80
C LYS A 201 1.72 -18.51 18.34
N GLY A 202 0.73 -18.67 17.47
CA GLY A 202 -0.65 -18.96 17.83
C GLY A 202 -0.79 -20.32 18.53
N LYS A 203 -0.22 -21.38 17.93
CA LYS A 203 -0.18 -22.72 18.53
C LYS A 203 0.55 -22.74 19.87
N ALA A 204 1.69 -22.06 19.99
CA ALA A 204 2.41 -21.96 21.26
C ALA A 204 1.58 -21.25 22.36
N LYS A 205 0.86 -20.18 22.02
CA LYS A 205 -0.06 -19.51 22.96
C LYS A 205 -1.23 -20.39 23.36
N GLN A 206 -1.78 -21.18 22.44
CA GLN A 206 -2.84 -22.15 22.74
C GLN A 206 -2.32 -23.24 23.68
N ALA A 207 -1.18 -23.85 23.37
CA ALA A 207 -0.54 -24.85 24.21
C ALA A 207 -0.29 -24.34 25.65
N LEU A 208 0.14 -23.08 25.81
CA LEU A 208 0.27 -22.45 27.13
C LEU A 208 -1.05 -22.33 27.88
N LYS A 209 -2.13 -21.92 27.20
CA LYS A 209 -3.47 -21.82 27.80
C LYS A 209 -4.03 -23.19 28.16
N ASP A 210 -3.81 -24.19 27.31
CA ASP A 210 -4.27 -25.55 27.54
C ASP A 210 -3.51 -26.18 28.71
N PHE A 211 -2.20 -25.92 28.80
CA PHE A 211 -1.38 -26.28 29.97
C PHE A 211 -1.87 -25.62 31.27
N GLU A 212 -2.20 -24.31 31.24
CA GLU A 212 -2.74 -23.60 32.41
C GLU A 212 -4.10 -24.19 32.86
N LYS A 213 -4.96 -24.58 31.91
CA LYS A 213 -6.21 -25.28 32.22
C LYS A 213 -5.96 -26.66 32.80
N LEU A 214 -5.04 -27.44 32.22
CA LEU A 214 -4.65 -28.76 32.72
C LEU A 214 -4.11 -28.68 34.13
N GLN A 215 -3.27 -27.69 34.44
CA GLN A 215 -2.74 -27.45 35.78
C GLN A 215 -3.85 -27.18 36.81
N LYS A 216 -4.89 -26.44 36.41
CA LYS A 216 -6.05 -26.12 37.27
C LYS A 216 -6.98 -27.31 37.50
N VAL A 217 -7.14 -28.19 36.51
CA VAL A 217 -8.06 -29.33 36.58
C VAL A 217 -7.37 -30.56 37.19
N ASN A 218 -6.13 -30.86 36.80
CA ASN A 218 -5.38 -32.07 37.19
C ASN A 218 -3.87 -31.80 37.29
N PRO A 219 -3.29 -31.61 38.49
CA PRO A 219 -1.87 -31.30 38.65
C PRO A 219 -0.93 -32.45 38.22
N GLY A 220 -1.34 -33.72 38.38
CA GLY A 220 -0.53 -34.89 37.98
C GLY A 220 -0.35 -35.03 36.46
N ALA A 221 -1.42 -34.85 35.70
CA ALA A 221 -1.36 -34.91 34.23
C ALA A 221 -0.54 -33.74 33.63
N ALA A 222 -0.53 -32.58 34.29
CA ALA A 222 0.31 -31.44 33.88
C ALA A 222 1.81 -31.73 34.03
N LEU A 223 2.22 -32.47 35.07
CA LEU A 223 3.60 -32.90 35.25
C LEU A 223 4.05 -33.86 34.14
N GLU A 224 3.20 -34.82 33.76
CA GLU A 224 3.51 -35.74 32.66
C GLU A 224 3.66 -35.03 31.30
N GLU A 225 2.79 -34.06 31.00
CA GLU A 225 2.92 -33.25 29.77
C GLU A 225 4.19 -32.38 29.78
N LEU A 226 4.60 -31.86 30.95
CA LEU A 226 5.87 -31.15 31.11
C LEU A 226 7.06 -32.08 30.79
N GLU A 227 7.07 -33.28 31.35
CA GLU A 227 8.12 -34.28 31.08
C GLU A 227 8.19 -34.69 29.60
N LYS A 228 7.03 -34.82 28.92
CA LYS A 228 6.98 -35.11 27.48
C LYS A 228 7.60 -33.96 26.67
N LEU A 229 7.31 -32.72 27.02
CA LEU A 229 7.92 -31.53 26.39
C LEU A 229 9.43 -31.45 26.63
N ASP A 230 9.90 -31.83 27.82
CA ASP A 230 11.33 -31.86 28.13
C ASP A 230 12.05 -33.02 27.44
N LYS A 231 11.45 -34.21 27.35
CA LYS A 231 11.95 -35.32 26.52
C LYS A 231 12.04 -34.93 25.05
N ALA A 232 11.01 -34.27 24.49
CA ALA A 232 11.02 -33.76 23.12
C ALA A 232 12.10 -32.69 22.92
N ARG A 233 12.24 -31.75 23.87
CA ARG A 233 13.28 -30.71 23.85
C ARG A 233 14.68 -31.32 23.95
N MET A 234 14.89 -32.34 24.78
CA MET A 234 16.15 -33.09 24.85
C MET A 234 16.46 -33.76 23.51
N MET A 235 15.49 -34.42 22.87
CA MET A 235 15.66 -35.03 21.54
C MET A 235 15.93 -33.97 20.43
N GLU A 236 15.26 -32.82 20.47
CA GLU A 236 15.52 -31.69 19.55
C GLU A 236 16.89 -31.04 19.79
N ARG A 237 17.34 -30.94 21.05
CA ARG A 237 18.65 -30.36 21.38
C ARG A 237 19.79 -31.32 21.07
N MET A 238 19.60 -32.62 21.34
CA MET A 238 20.53 -33.69 20.97
C MET A 238 20.77 -33.71 19.45
N SER A 239 19.75 -33.39 18.65
CA SER A 239 19.85 -33.41 17.18
C SER A 239 20.43 -32.13 16.52
N LEU A 240 20.55 -30.97 17.20
CA LEU A 240 20.58 -29.69 16.44
C LEU A 240 21.75 -28.69 16.66
N LYS A 241 22.74 -28.84 17.55
CA LYS A 241 23.69 -27.71 17.79
C LYS A 241 25.20 -27.94 17.83
N HIS A 242 25.70 -29.17 17.99
CA HIS A 242 27.15 -29.42 17.93
C HIS A 242 27.54 -30.49 16.91
N GLN A 243 26.65 -30.78 15.96
CA GLN A 243 26.94 -31.64 14.81
C GLN A 243 27.52 -30.80 13.67
N ASN A 244 28.50 -31.33 12.93
CA ASN A 244 29.18 -30.70 11.78
C ASN A 244 28.25 -30.45 10.54
N SER A 245 26.93 -30.44 10.71
CA SER A 245 25.94 -30.36 9.62
C SER A 245 25.58 -28.93 9.22
N GLY A 246 25.92 -27.94 10.05
CA GLY A 246 25.64 -26.51 9.82
C GLY A 246 26.46 -25.89 8.69
N LYS A 247 25.96 -24.77 8.12
CA LYS A 247 26.66 -24.05 7.03
C LYS A 247 28.05 -23.55 7.44
N TRP A 248 28.21 -23.12 8.69
CA TRP A 248 29.50 -22.70 9.26
C TRP A 248 30.49 -23.87 9.28
N ALA A 249 30.06 -25.02 9.81
CA ALA A 249 30.90 -26.21 9.94
C ALA A 249 31.28 -26.79 8.56
N LYS A 250 30.35 -26.81 7.59
CA LYS A 250 30.62 -27.17 6.19
C LYS A 250 31.60 -26.23 5.49
N SER A 251 31.45 -24.92 5.70
CA SER A 251 32.36 -23.93 5.12
C SER A 251 33.75 -24.03 5.73
N LYS A 252 33.84 -24.10 7.07
CA LYS A 252 35.11 -24.25 7.78
C LYS A 252 35.77 -25.61 7.47
N ALA A 253 35.03 -26.69 7.25
CA ALA A 253 35.60 -27.99 6.86
C ALA A 253 36.29 -27.96 5.48
N ILE A 254 35.77 -27.17 4.55
CA ILE A 254 36.43 -26.95 3.25
C ILE A 254 37.71 -26.12 3.45
N MET A 255 37.65 -25.08 4.29
CA MET A 255 38.77 -24.19 4.57
C MET A 255 39.85 -24.83 5.46
N ALA A 256 39.49 -25.79 6.31
CA ALA A 256 40.37 -26.49 7.23
C ALA A 256 41.45 -27.34 6.53
N LYS A 257 41.28 -27.61 5.23
CA LYS A 257 42.34 -28.21 4.41
C LYS A 257 43.53 -27.27 4.18
N TYR A 258 43.29 -25.97 4.26
CA TYR A 258 44.24 -24.92 3.86
C TYR A 258 44.60 -23.97 5.00
N ASP A 259 43.73 -23.85 6.01
CA ASP A 259 43.87 -22.92 7.14
C ASP A 259 43.83 -23.68 8.48
N LEU A 260 44.91 -23.54 9.26
CA LEU A 260 45.09 -24.20 10.55
C LEU A 260 44.09 -23.69 11.60
N GLU A 261 43.74 -22.40 11.55
CA GLU A 261 42.78 -21.81 12.49
C GLU A 261 41.37 -22.37 12.23
N ALA A 262 41.02 -22.58 10.96
CA ALA A 262 39.78 -23.24 10.57
C ALA A 262 39.73 -24.71 11.02
N HIS A 263 40.88 -25.41 11.03
CA HIS A 263 40.98 -26.78 11.50
C HIS A 263 40.81 -26.87 13.04
N GLN A 264 41.48 -26.00 13.79
CA GLN A 264 41.35 -25.94 15.25
C GLN A 264 39.91 -25.59 15.68
N ALA A 265 39.26 -24.64 15.01
CA ALA A 265 37.88 -24.27 15.31
C ALA A 265 36.87 -25.44 15.16
N ILE A 266 37.09 -26.35 14.20
CA ILE A 266 36.27 -27.57 14.04
C ILE A 266 36.53 -28.56 15.18
N GLN A 267 37.79 -28.75 15.55
CA GLN A 267 38.18 -29.65 16.65
C GLN A 267 37.61 -29.17 17.98
N GLU A 268 37.65 -27.87 18.27
CA GLU A 268 37.03 -27.30 19.46
C GLU A 268 35.50 -27.49 19.46
N GLN A 269 34.84 -27.38 18.31
CA GLN A 269 33.40 -27.62 18.22
C GLN A 269 33.07 -29.09 18.56
N LEU A 270 33.89 -30.03 18.08
CA LEU A 270 33.75 -31.46 18.39
C LEU A 270 34.06 -31.75 19.87
N ALA A 271 35.07 -31.10 20.45
CA ALA A 271 35.39 -31.22 21.88
C ALA A 271 34.23 -30.72 22.76
N ARG A 272 33.67 -29.55 22.42
CA ARG A 272 32.46 -29.02 23.10
C ARG A 272 31.26 -29.94 22.96
N ASN A 273 31.09 -30.61 21.81
CA ASN A 273 30.05 -31.65 21.64
C ASN A 273 30.24 -32.78 22.66
N LYS A 274 31.44 -33.37 22.69
CA LYS A 274 31.77 -34.49 23.59
C LYS A 274 31.52 -34.14 25.06
N VAL A 275 31.95 -32.96 25.50
CA VAL A 275 31.73 -32.46 26.87
C VAL A 275 30.24 -32.33 27.19
N LEU A 276 29.43 -31.83 26.25
CA LEU A 276 27.99 -31.65 26.46
C LEU A 276 27.20 -32.96 26.38
N THR A 277 27.70 -33.96 25.66
CA THR A 277 27.05 -35.30 25.53
C THR A 277 27.53 -36.31 26.56
N HIS A 278 28.68 -36.07 27.21
CA HIS A 278 29.20 -36.97 28.22
C HIS A 278 28.27 -36.95 29.43
N LYS A 279 27.58 -38.08 29.66
CA LYS A 279 26.69 -38.24 30.81
C LYS A 279 27.54 -38.21 32.06
N VAL A 280 27.36 -37.20 32.90
CA VAL A 280 27.93 -37.19 34.25
C VAL A 280 27.27 -38.36 34.97
N GLN A 281 28.03 -39.44 35.19
CA GLN A 281 27.63 -40.43 36.18
C GLN A 281 27.67 -39.70 37.52
N ALA A 282 26.48 -39.43 38.07
CA ALA A 282 26.39 -39.06 39.47
C ALA A 282 27.00 -40.22 40.25
N ALA A 283 28.03 -39.92 41.04
CA ALA A 283 28.63 -40.88 41.95
C ALA A 283 27.52 -41.44 42.85
N SER A 284 27.10 -42.66 42.53
CA SER A 284 26.39 -43.52 43.47
C SER A 284 27.45 -44.11 44.38
N GLU A 285 27.46 -43.66 45.63
CA GLU A 285 28.01 -44.41 46.77
C GLU A 285 27.38 -45.81 46.82
N SER A 286 28.25 -46.80 47.03
CA SER A 286 28.04 -48.15 47.59
C SER A 286 29.29 -48.94 47.15
N GLU A 287 30.03 -49.68 47.95
CA GLU A 287 30.23 -49.88 49.38
C GLU A 287 31.45 -50.83 49.44
N GLU A 288 31.95 -51.09 50.63
CA GLU A 288 33.14 -51.89 50.94
C GLU A 288 33.14 -53.31 50.33
N GLU A 289 34.34 -53.83 50.01
CA GLU A 289 34.79 -55.17 50.43
C GLU A 289 36.28 -55.36 50.05
N GLU A 290 37.10 -55.20 51.09
CA GLU A 290 38.13 -56.14 51.59
C GLU A 290 38.89 -57.12 50.67
N GLU A 291 40.14 -57.37 51.11
CA GLU A 291 41.00 -58.52 50.87
C GLU A 291 41.87 -58.60 49.59
N GLY A 292 43.18 -58.41 49.80
CA GLY A 292 44.06 -59.57 49.85
C GLY A 292 44.99 -59.85 48.65
N GLN A 293 46.27 -60.01 49.00
CA GLN A 293 47.35 -60.80 48.36
C GLN A 293 48.14 -60.13 47.22
N GLU A 294 49.41 -59.74 47.44
CA GLU A 294 50.65 -60.53 47.64
C GLU A 294 51.25 -61.10 46.33
N GLU A 295 52.53 -60.73 46.13
CA GLU A 295 53.62 -61.41 45.38
C GLU A 295 53.39 -61.64 43.87
N GLU A 296 54.30 -61.33 42.94
CA GLU A 296 55.75 -61.49 42.85
C GLU A 296 56.29 -60.56 41.73
#